data_AF-A0A519ZBH8-F1
#
_entry.id   AF-A0A519ZBH8-F1
#
_cell.length_a   1.000
_cell.length_b   1.000
_cell.length_c   1.000
_cell.angle_alpha   90.00
_cell.angle_beta   90.00
_cell.angle_gamma   90.00
#
_symmetry.space_group_name_H-M   'P 1'
#
loop_
_entity.id
_entity.type
_entity.pdbx_description
1 polymer ?
#
loop_
_entity_poly.entity_id
_entity_poly.type
_entity_poly.pdbx_seq_one_letter_code
_entity_poly.pdbx_strand_id
1 'polypeptide(L)'
;MMKKILYIMFGVLLFSSCAKLDLNPLSEGSSANWYSDETELSLSLNDLYRTYAWGLEIDYTTERMTDNWAQRQSAHSFIAGTINSEWTVAEDVWLNSYKAIARANTILANLSRAEGKVAPLKLKQFAAEARFIRAALYGRLIFLYGDVPFYTTVIDIEAAFALSRTDKAIVLKEVYKDFDLAIADLPQSYSSSEIKRATKGAAMA
;
A
#
# COMPACT_ATOMS: atom_id res chain seq x y z
N MET A 1 12.75 -67.37 -9.14
CA MET A 1 13.15 -66.02 -9.64
C MET A 1 12.00 -65.01 -9.70
N MET A 2 10.72 -65.43 -9.84
CA MET A 2 9.55 -64.53 -9.89
C MET A 2 9.29 -63.72 -8.60
N LYS A 3 9.62 -64.23 -7.41
CA LYS A 3 9.45 -63.47 -6.15
C LYS A 3 10.35 -62.23 -6.07
N LYS A 4 11.57 -62.27 -6.65
CA LYS A 4 12.49 -61.12 -6.66
C LYS A 4 12.03 -60.01 -7.63
N ILE A 5 11.34 -60.38 -8.71
CA ILE A 5 10.73 -59.44 -9.66
C ILE A 5 9.54 -58.70 -9.03
N LEU A 6 8.75 -59.38 -8.19
CA LEU A 6 7.62 -58.76 -7.48
C LEU A 6 8.08 -57.70 -6.46
N TYR A 7 9.21 -57.91 -5.77
CA TYR A 7 9.77 -56.92 -4.86
C TYR A 7 10.35 -55.69 -5.57
N ILE A 8 10.90 -55.86 -6.78
CA ILE A 8 11.40 -54.74 -7.59
C ILE A 8 10.21 -53.92 -8.14
N MET A 9 9.12 -54.58 -8.53
CA MET A 9 7.92 -53.91 -9.04
C MET A 9 7.14 -53.14 -7.95
N PHE A 10 7.18 -53.60 -6.69
CA PHE A 10 6.63 -52.86 -5.54
C PHE A 10 7.50 -51.66 -5.11
N GLY A 11 8.82 -51.74 -5.33
CA GLY A 11 9.75 -50.64 -5.04
C GLY A 11 9.63 -49.43 -5.99
N VAL A 12 9.24 -49.67 -7.25
CA VAL A 12 9.08 -48.60 -8.26
C VAL A 12 7.80 -47.77 -8.04
N LEU A 13 6.77 -48.35 -7.41
CA LEU A 13 5.52 -47.65 -7.04
C LEU A 13 5.67 -46.65 -5.88
N LEU A 14 6.79 -46.70 -5.14
CA LEU A 14 7.07 -45.76 -4.04
C LEU A 14 7.74 -44.45 -4.50
N PHE A 15 8.14 -44.34 -5.76
CA PHE A 15 8.79 -43.14 -6.30
C PHE A 15 7.89 -42.26 -7.18
N SER A 16 6.60 -42.60 -7.36
CA SER A 16 5.66 -41.80 -8.17
C SER A 16 4.91 -40.72 -7.38
N SER A 17 5.24 -40.49 -6.11
CA SER A 17 4.65 -39.41 -5.30
C SER A 17 5.39 -38.09 -5.49
N CYS A 18 5.42 -37.57 -6.72
CA CYS A 18 5.74 -36.16 -6.94
C CYS A 18 4.46 -35.36 -6.65
N ALA A 19 4.18 -35.12 -5.37
CA ALA A 19 3.20 -34.11 -5.00
C ALA A 19 3.80 -32.75 -5.36
N LYS A 20 3.21 -32.01 -6.31
CA LYS A 20 3.56 -30.61 -6.55
C LYS A 20 3.29 -29.84 -5.26
N LEU A 21 4.35 -29.56 -4.51
CA LEU A 21 4.33 -28.86 -3.23
C LEU A 21 4.37 -27.34 -3.46
N ASP A 22 3.42 -26.85 -4.24
CA ASP A 22 3.11 -25.41 -4.37
C ASP A 22 1.70 -25.17 -3.82
N LEU A 23 1.44 -25.73 -2.64
CA LEU A 23 0.22 -25.50 -1.90
C LEU A 23 0.42 -24.22 -1.08
N ASN A 24 -0.15 -23.12 -1.55
CA ASN A 24 -0.41 -21.98 -0.68
C ASN A 24 -1.24 -22.48 0.52
N PRO A 25 -0.89 -22.15 1.78
CA PRO A 25 -1.69 -22.56 2.92
C PRO A 25 -3.11 -22.06 2.73
N LEU A 26 -4.12 -22.94 2.76
CA LEU A 26 -5.53 -22.55 2.58
C LEU A 26 -5.99 -21.55 3.67
N SER A 27 -5.26 -21.47 4.78
CA SER A 27 -5.52 -20.58 5.91
C SER A 27 -4.70 -19.27 5.88
N GLU A 28 -3.77 -19.11 4.95
CA GLU A 28 -2.95 -17.90 4.85
C GLU A 28 -3.15 -17.22 3.49
N GLY A 29 -3.29 -15.90 3.50
CA GLY A 29 -3.31 -15.11 2.29
C GLY A 29 -1.96 -15.17 1.58
N SER A 30 -1.80 -16.09 0.62
CA SER A 30 -0.69 -16.05 -0.31
C SER A 30 -0.92 -14.97 -1.36
N SER A 31 0.12 -14.19 -1.68
CA SER A 31 0.09 -13.16 -2.73
C SER A 31 -0.37 -13.70 -4.10
N ALA A 32 -0.24 -15.01 -4.34
CA ALA A 32 -0.70 -15.66 -5.56
C ALA A 32 -2.23 -15.74 -5.68
N ASN A 33 -2.95 -15.91 -4.56
CA ASN A 33 -4.41 -16.14 -4.56
C ASN A 33 -5.22 -15.01 -3.90
N TRP A 34 -4.56 -14.08 -3.22
CA TRP A 34 -5.19 -12.93 -2.57
C TRP A 34 -5.79 -11.93 -3.58
N TYR A 35 -6.66 -11.04 -3.09
CA TYR A 35 -7.43 -10.03 -3.86
C TYR A 35 -8.56 -10.62 -4.71
N SER A 36 -9.04 -11.81 -4.36
CA SER A 36 -9.99 -12.57 -5.16
C SER A 36 -11.46 -12.39 -4.75
N ASP A 37 -11.71 -11.79 -3.59
CA ASP A 37 -13.06 -11.47 -3.09
C ASP A 37 -13.13 -10.12 -2.36
N GLU A 38 -14.35 -9.74 -1.96
CA GLU A 38 -14.62 -8.46 -1.30
C GLU A 38 -13.94 -8.34 0.08
N THR A 39 -13.87 -9.43 0.83
CA THR A 39 -13.27 -9.45 2.17
C THR A 39 -11.77 -9.22 2.08
N GLU A 40 -11.08 -9.93 1.20
CA GLU A 40 -9.63 -9.80 0.98
C GLU A 40 -9.26 -8.39 0.50
N LEU A 41 -10.04 -7.82 -0.43
CA LEU A 41 -9.86 -6.45 -0.92
C LEU A 41 -10.10 -5.43 0.20
N SER A 42 -11.15 -5.61 0.99
CA SER A 42 -11.47 -4.75 2.12
C SER A 42 -10.39 -4.78 3.20
N LEU A 43 -9.86 -5.96 3.55
CA LEU A 43 -8.75 -6.10 4.49
C LEU A 43 -7.47 -5.44 3.96
N SER A 44 -7.19 -5.57 2.67
CA SER A 44 -6.04 -4.93 2.02
C SER A 44 -6.14 -3.41 2.07
N LEU A 45 -7.33 -2.85 1.83
CA LEU A 45 -7.55 -1.42 1.92
C LEU A 45 -7.45 -0.91 3.36
N ASN A 46 -7.93 -1.66 4.35
CA ASN A 46 -7.82 -1.28 5.76
C ASN A 46 -6.35 -1.11 6.20
N ASP A 47 -5.44 -1.91 5.66
CA ASP A 47 -4.02 -1.80 5.96
C ASP A 47 -3.42 -0.45 5.53
N LEU A 48 -3.97 0.20 4.50
CA LEU A 48 -3.57 1.54 4.07
C LEU A 48 -3.92 2.65 5.08
N TYR A 49 -4.87 2.40 5.99
CA TYR A 49 -5.28 3.33 7.04
C TYR A 49 -4.54 3.09 8.36
N ARG A 50 -3.57 2.17 8.41
CA ARG A 50 -2.78 1.95 9.62
C ARG A 50 -1.99 3.19 10.00
N THR A 51 -1.99 3.47 11.30
CA THR A 51 -1.42 4.67 11.93
C THR A 51 0.00 4.99 11.49
N TYR A 52 0.85 3.98 11.26
CA TYR A 52 2.25 4.20 10.86
C TYR A 52 2.37 4.94 9.51
N ALA A 53 1.41 4.77 8.59
CA ALA A 53 1.42 5.47 7.30
C ALA A 53 1.00 6.95 7.43
N TRP A 54 0.47 7.34 8.59
CA TRP A 54 -0.10 8.65 8.92
C TRP A 54 0.50 9.21 10.22
N GLY A 55 1.71 8.75 10.57
CA GLY A 55 2.35 9.10 11.85
C GLY A 55 2.75 10.57 11.96
N LEU A 56 2.97 11.25 10.83
CA LEU A 56 3.35 12.66 10.80
C LEU A 56 2.24 13.57 11.34
N GLU A 57 0.99 13.21 11.08
CA GLU A 57 -0.18 13.99 11.47
C GLU A 57 -0.64 13.70 12.92
N ILE A 58 0.11 12.88 13.66
CA ILE A 58 -0.24 12.44 15.02
C ILE A 58 0.62 13.16 16.06
N ASP A 59 0.09 13.30 17.28
CA ASP A 59 0.77 13.84 18.46
C ASP A 59 1.40 15.23 18.27
N TYR A 60 0.77 16.05 17.43
CA TYR A 60 1.20 17.41 17.11
C TYR A 60 2.61 17.47 16.50
N THR A 61 3.07 16.39 15.85
CA THR A 61 4.42 16.29 15.30
C THR A 61 4.73 17.43 14.34
N THR A 62 3.79 17.78 13.46
CA THR A 62 3.92 18.95 12.56
C THR A 62 3.93 20.28 13.31
N GLU A 63 3.06 20.48 14.31
CA GLU A 63 3.00 21.74 15.08
C GLU A 63 4.31 22.02 15.82
N ARG A 64 5.02 20.99 16.29
CA ARG A 64 6.37 21.11 16.90
C ARG A 64 7.45 21.60 15.95
N MET A 65 7.15 21.72 14.65
CA MET A 65 8.02 22.25 13.60
C MET A 65 7.61 23.66 13.17
N THR A 66 6.66 24.28 13.89
CA THR A 66 6.14 25.63 13.61
C THR A 66 6.34 26.54 14.83
N ASP A 67 6.05 27.83 14.67
CA ASP A 67 6.06 28.82 15.74
C ASP A 67 4.83 28.76 16.67
N ASN A 68 3.82 27.95 16.34
CA ASN A 68 2.66 27.73 17.21
C ASN A 68 2.98 26.94 18.49
N TRP A 69 4.10 26.20 18.51
CA TRP A 69 4.45 25.31 19.61
C TRP A 69 5.82 25.62 20.20
N ALA A 70 5.89 25.79 21.52
CA ALA A 70 7.14 25.95 22.25
C ALA A 70 7.27 24.90 23.37
N GLN A 71 8.42 24.23 23.43
CA GLN A 71 8.75 23.29 24.50
C GLN A 71 9.61 24.00 25.55
N ARG A 72 9.23 23.86 26.83
CA ARG A 72 9.92 24.55 27.94
C ARG A 72 11.22 23.86 28.34
N GLN A 73 11.26 22.53 28.33
CA GLN A 73 12.33 21.73 28.93
C GLN A 73 13.44 21.34 27.94
N SER A 74 13.12 21.19 26.66
CA SER A 74 14.08 20.85 25.60
C SER A 74 13.64 21.47 24.29
N ALA A 75 14.58 21.90 23.46
CA ALA A 75 14.25 22.34 22.11
C ALA A 75 14.00 21.12 21.21
N HIS A 76 12.93 21.17 20.42
CA HIS A 76 12.71 20.20 19.35
C HIS A 76 13.80 20.36 18.28
N SER A 77 14.31 19.25 17.72
CA SER A 77 15.44 19.27 16.77
C SER A 77 15.21 20.17 15.56
N PHE A 78 13.96 20.30 15.12
CA PHE A 78 13.58 21.20 14.03
C PHE A 78 13.83 22.67 14.38
N ILE A 79 13.33 23.12 15.53
CA ILE A 79 13.50 24.50 16.01
C ILE A 79 14.95 24.80 16.37
N ALA A 80 15.67 23.80 16.89
CA ALA A 80 17.10 23.91 17.20
C ALA A 80 18.00 23.95 15.95
N GLY A 81 17.47 23.66 14.75
CA GLY A 81 18.27 23.60 13.53
C GLY A 81 19.27 22.44 13.50
N THR A 82 19.00 21.36 14.24
CA THR A 82 19.92 20.22 14.38
C THR A 82 19.53 19.00 13.54
N ILE A 83 18.53 19.15 12.67
CA ILE A 83 18.10 18.07 11.76
C ILE A 83 19.20 17.76 10.75
N ASN A 84 19.43 16.47 10.54
CA ASN A 84 20.32 15.94 9.53
C ASN A 84 19.69 14.70 8.87
N SER A 85 20.45 13.98 8.04
CA SER A 85 19.99 12.77 7.35
C SER A 85 19.65 11.59 8.27
N GLU A 86 20.05 11.63 9.54
CA GLU A 86 19.77 10.59 10.54
C GLU A 86 18.51 10.91 11.37
N TRP A 87 17.80 11.99 11.04
CA TRP A 87 16.60 12.36 11.76
C TRP A 87 15.46 11.39 11.44
N THR A 88 15.14 10.54 12.42
CA THR A 88 14.22 9.41 12.29
C THR A 88 12.84 9.79 11.76
N VAL A 89 12.33 10.99 12.07
CA VAL A 89 11.02 11.45 11.56
C VAL A 89 11.02 11.52 10.03
N ALA A 90 12.09 12.02 9.42
CA ALA A 90 12.19 12.09 7.96
C ALA A 90 12.31 10.69 7.34
N GLU A 91 13.05 9.78 7.97
CA GLU A 91 13.18 8.38 7.54
C GLU A 91 11.84 7.63 7.62
N ASP A 92 11.15 7.73 8.75
CA ASP A 92 9.86 7.07 8.99
C ASP A 92 8.80 7.54 8.00
N VAL A 93 8.70 8.86 7.76
CA VAL A 93 7.74 9.41 6.80
C VAL A 93 8.02 8.89 5.39
N TRP A 94 9.30 8.86 4.99
CA TRP A 94 9.71 8.35 3.68
C TRP A 94 9.36 6.86 3.53
N LEU A 95 9.87 6.02 4.44
CA LEU A 95 9.70 4.57 4.41
C LEU A 95 8.22 4.18 4.42
N ASN A 96 7.45 4.76 5.35
CA ASN A 96 6.06 4.39 5.55
C ASN A 96 5.16 4.86 4.41
N SER A 97 5.46 6.03 3.82
CA SER A 97 4.73 6.51 2.64
C SER A 97 4.96 5.60 1.44
N TYR A 98 6.21 5.25 1.11
CA TYR A 98 6.49 4.34 -0.02
C TYR A 98 5.97 2.92 0.21
N LYS A 99 6.00 2.43 1.45
CA LYS A 99 5.39 1.14 1.80
C LYS A 99 3.90 1.12 1.52
N ALA A 100 3.16 2.16 1.91
CA ALA A 100 1.73 2.26 1.66
C ALA A 100 1.42 2.53 0.18
N ILE A 101 2.22 3.32 -0.53
CA ILE A 101 2.13 3.52 -2.00
C ILE A 101 2.30 2.19 -2.74
N ALA A 102 3.33 1.40 -2.38
CA ALA A 102 3.56 0.09 -2.98
C ALA A 102 2.35 -0.84 -2.78
N ARG A 103 1.76 -0.83 -1.58
CA ARG A 103 0.55 -1.62 -1.27
C ARG A 103 -0.67 -1.14 -2.06
N ALA A 104 -0.85 0.17 -2.21
CA ALA A 104 -1.91 0.73 -3.04
C ALA A 104 -1.73 0.31 -4.52
N ASN A 105 -0.51 0.37 -5.05
CA ASN A 105 -0.19 -0.11 -6.40
C ASN A 105 -0.49 -1.61 -6.55
N THR A 106 -0.15 -2.43 -5.56
CA THR A 106 -0.47 -3.87 -5.58
C THR A 106 -1.97 -4.13 -5.58
N ILE A 107 -2.76 -3.41 -4.77
CA ILE A 107 -4.23 -3.52 -4.79
C ILE A 107 -4.74 -3.18 -6.19
N LEU A 108 -4.35 -2.02 -6.74
CA LEU A 108 -4.78 -1.57 -8.06
C LEU A 108 -4.42 -2.55 -9.18
N ALA A 109 -3.24 -3.16 -9.11
CA ALA A 109 -2.78 -4.13 -10.10
C ALA A 109 -3.54 -5.47 -10.06
N ASN A 110 -4.17 -5.81 -8.93
CA ASN A 110 -4.78 -7.12 -8.72
C ASN A 110 -6.32 -7.10 -8.64
N LEU A 111 -6.97 -5.94 -8.77
CA LEU A 111 -8.43 -5.81 -8.72
C LEU A 111 -9.18 -6.71 -9.71
N SER A 112 -8.59 -7.00 -10.86
CA SER A 112 -9.21 -7.87 -11.88
C SER A 112 -9.44 -9.30 -11.41
N ARG A 113 -8.71 -9.77 -10.38
CA ARG A 113 -8.89 -11.12 -9.80
C ARG A 113 -10.25 -11.33 -9.14
N ALA A 114 -10.91 -10.24 -8.74
CA ALA A 114 -12.22 -10.26 -8.11
C ALA A 114 -13.36 -9.98 -9.11
N GLU A 115 -13.06 -9.80 -10.40
CA GLU A 115 -14.09 -9.65 -11.44
C GLU A 115 -15.01 -10.88 -11.48
N GLY A 116 -16.31 -10.63 -11.60
CA GLY A 116 -17.35 -11.67 -11.55
C GLY A 116 -17.68 -12.20 -10.15
N LYS A 117 -16.86 -11.90 -9.14
CA LYS A 117 -17.12 -12.25 -7.72
C LYS A 117 -17.55 -11.05 -6.88
N VAL A 118 -17.09 -9.86 -7.25
CA VAL A 118 -17.42 -8.59 -6.59
C VAL A 118 -18.17 -7.70 -7.58
N ALA A 119 -19.17 -6.96 -7.08
CA ALA A 119 -19.96 -6.07 -7.91
C ALA A 119 -19.06 -5.02 -8.62
N PRO A 120 -19.27 -4.74 -9.92
CA PRO A 120 -18.41 -3.81 -10.67
C PRO A 120 -18.28 -2.41 -10.03
N LEU A 121 -19.37 -1.88 -9.47
CA LEU A 121 -19.36 -0.60 -8.76
C LEU A 121 -18.49 -0.64 -7.50
N LYS A 122 -18.48 -1.78 -6.79
CA LYS A 122 -17.66 -1.97 -5.59
C LYS A 122 -16.18 -2.09 -5.94
N LEU A 123 -15.84 -2.75 -7.05
CA LEU A 123 -14.46 -2.78 -7.56
C LEU A 123 -13.95 -1.39 -7.94
N LYS A 124 -14.79 -0.57 -8.58
CA LYS A 124 -14.47 0.84 -8.86
C LYS A 124 -14.22 1.64 -7.59
N GLN A 125 -15.10 1.47 -6.59
CA GLN A 125 -14.91 2.08 -5.28
C GLN A 125 -13.58 1.66 -4.64
N PHE A 126 -13.21 0.37 -4.67
CA PHE A 126 -11.92 -0.09 -4.13
C PHE A 126 -10.72 0.51 -4.88
N ALA A 127 -10.80 0.65 -6.20
CA ALA A 127 -9.79 1.37 -6.97
C ALA A 127 -9.69 2.84 -6.53
N ALA A 128 -10.83 3.49 -6.32
CA ALA A 128 -10.93 4.88 -5.90
C ALA A 128 -10.30 5.10 -4.50
N GLU A 129 -10.61 4.21 -3.55
CA GLU A 129 -10.05 4.25 -2.19
C GLU A 129 -8.52 4.07 -2.20
N ALA A 130 -7.98 3.15 -3.02
CA ALA A 130 -6.53 2.96 -3.16
C ALA A 130 -5.85 4.17 -3.82
N ARG A 131 -6.45 4.77 -4.86
CA ARG A 131 -5.94 5.98 -5.53
C ARG A 131 -5.93 7.18 -4.59
N PHE A 132 -6.98 7.38 -3.80
CA PHE A 132 -7.03 8.45 -2.80
C PHE A 132 -5.82 8.38 -1.84
N ILE A 133 -5.53 7.20 -1.30
CA ILE A 133 -4.38 7.03 -0.41
C ILE A 133 -3.06 7.30 -1.15
N ARG A 134 -2.88 6.72 -2.34
CA ARG A 134 -1.66 6.93 -3.13
C ARG A 134 -1.44 8.42 -3.44
N ALA A 135 -2.49 9.14 -3.83
CA ALA A 135 -2.45 10.58 -4.08
C ALA A 135 -2.06 11.37 -2.83
N ALA A 136 -2.71 11.10 -1.70
CA ALA A 136 -2.42 11.78 -0.43
C ALA A 136 -0.96 11.57 0.02
N LEU A 137 -0.44 10.33 -0.09
CA LEU A 137 0.94 10.01 0.28
C LEU A 137 1.97 10.64 -0.66
N TYR A 138 1.73 10.62 -1.97
CA TYR A 138 2.60 11.34 -2.91
C TYR A 138 2.54 12.85 -2.68
N GLY A 139 1.34 13.41 -2.43
CA GLY A 139 1.15 14.81 -2.06
C GLY A 139 1.98 15.21 -0.85
N ARG A 140 1.97 14.39 0.22
CA ARG A 140 2.84 14.57 1.39
C ARG A 140 4.32 14.54 1.00
N LEU A 141 4.75 13.55 0.25
CA LEU A 141 6.15 13.41 -0.16
C LEU A 141 6.64 14.64 -0.93
N ILE A 142 5.88 15.12 -1.93
CA ILE A 142 6.29 16.29 -2.70
C ILE A 142 6.17 17.61 -1.92
N PHE A 143 5.33 17.65 -0.90
CA PHE A 143 5.24 18.78 0.00
C PHE A 143 6.52 18.90 0.84
N LEU A 144 6.99 17.79 1.41
CA LEU A 144 8.14 17.75 2.33
C LEU A 144 9.50 17.73 1.61
N TYR A 145 9.63 16.99 0.51
CA TYR A 145 10.93 16.67 -0.09
C TYR A 145 11.14 17.28 -1.49
N GLY A 146 10.10 17.86 -2.11
CA GLY A 146 10.17 18.33 -3.49
C GLY A 146 10.12 17.16 -4.47
N ASP A 147 11.15 17.00 -5.30
CA ASP A 147 11.23 15.92 -6.28
C ASP A 147 11.38 14.57 -5.60
N VAL A 148 10.74 13.52 -6.10
CA VAL A 148 10.75 12.18 -5.45
C VAL A 148 10.67 11.05 -6.48
N PRO A 149 11.20 9.84 -6.21
CA PRO A 149 10.94 8.67 -7.04
C PRO A 149 9.43 8.44 -7.24
N PHE A 150 9.00 8.26 -8.48
CA PHE A 150 7.58 8.18 -8.81
C PHE A 150 7.26 6.92 -9.61
N TYR A 151 6.27 6.16 -9.16
CA TYR A 151 5.81 4.93 -9.82
C TYR A 151 4.37 4.60 -9.42
N THR A 152 3.58 4.12 -10.37
CA THR A 152 2.14 3.80 -10.18
C THR A 152 1.83 2.32 -10.44
N THR A 153 2.87 1.53 -10.69
CA THR A 153 2.81 0.09 -10.95
C THR A 153 3.50 -0.69 -9.82
N VAL A 154 3.33 -2.00 -9.83
CA VAL A 154 4.20 -2.88 -9.04
C VAL A 154 5.57 -2.92 -9.74
N ILE A 155 6.63 -2.77 -8.97
CA ILE A 155 8.03 -2.79 -9.44
C ILE A 155 8.82 -3.78 -8.60
N ASP A 156 9.85 -4.39 -9.20
CA ASP A 156 10.81 -5.21 -8.49
C ASP A 156 11.93 -4.35 -7.88
N ILE A 157 12.87 -5.03 -7.21
CA ILE A 157 13.96 -4.38 -6.49
C ILE A 157 14.91 -3.70 -7.47
N GLU A 158 15.21 -4.36 -8.58
CA GLU A 158 16.09 -3.85 -9.63
C GLU A 158 15.54 -2.57 -10.26
N ALA A 159 14.26 -2.55 -10.62
CA ALA A 159 13.58 -1.36 -11.13
C ALA A 159 13.54 -0.25 -10.08
N ALA A 160 13.30 -0.59 -8.80
CA ALA A 160 13.30 0.39 -7.71
C ALA A 160 14.68 1.07 -7.56
N PHE A 161 15.78 0.31 -7.65
CA PHE A 161 17.15 0.86 -7.60
C PHE A 161 17.50 1.74 -8.81
N ALA A 162 16.82 1.55 -9.95
CA ALA A 162 17.02 2.37 -11.14
C ALA A 162 16.22 3.69 -11.11
N LEU A 163 15.30 3.88 -10.18
CA LEU A 163 14.48 5.09 -10.11
C LEU A 163 15.29 6.30 -9.64
N SER A 164 15.25 7.36 -10.43
CA SER A 164 15.69 8.69 -10.03
C SER A 164 14.52 9.53 -9.49
N ARG A 165 14.84 10.65 -8.85
CA ARG A 165 13.82 11.64 -8.45
C ARG A 165 13.13 12.20 -9.70
N THR A 166 11.80 12.27 -9.65
CA THR A 166 10.95 12.88 -10.66
C THR A 166 10.55 14.27 -10.18
N ASP A 167 10.54 15.23 -11.11
CA ASP A 167 10.15 16.62 -10.83
C ASP A 167 8.80 16.72 -10.11
N LYS A 168 8.75 17.51 -9.05
CA LYS A 168 7.55 17.71 -8.23
C LYS A 168 6.31 18.08 -9.04
N ALA A 169 6.44 18.93 -10.07
CA ALA A 169 5.30 19.36 -10.86
C ALA A 169 4.75 18.23 -11.74
N ILE A 170 5.59 17.26 -12.14
CA ILE A 170 5.13 16.04 -12.83
C ILE A 170 4.35 15.16 -11.85
N VAL A 171 4.91 14.90 -10.66
CA VAL A 171 4.26 14.08 -9.64
C VAL A 171 2.92 14.71 -9.19
N LEU A 172 2.88 16.04 -9.01
CA LEU A 172 1.68 16.76 -8.62
C LEU A 172 0.53 16.58 -9.63
N LYS A 173 0.82 16.53 -10.93
CA LYS A 173 -0.20 16.27 -11.96
C LYS A 173 -0.82 14.88 -11.80
N GLU A 174 0.00 13.88 -11.51
CA GLU A 174 -0.50 12.52 -11.29
C GLU A 174 -1.24 12.38 -9.95
N VAL A 175 -0.84 13.14 -8.91
CA VAL A 175 -1.61 13.26 -7.65
C VAL A 175 -3.01 13.79 -7.92
N TYR A 176 -3.15 14.89 -8.66
CA TYR A 176 -4.47 15.43 -9.01
C TYR A 176 -5.30 14.45 -9.84
N LYS A 177 -4.69 13.79 -10.80
CA LYS A 177 -5.37 12.75 -11.61
C LYS A 177 -5.86 11.58 -10.76
N ASP A 178 -5.08 11.10 -9.78
CA ASP A 178 -5.55 10.05 -8.88
C ASP A 178 -6.71 10.54 -8.00
N PHE A 179 -6.68 11.80 -7.53
CA PHE A 179 -7.81 12.39 -6.81
C PHE A 179 -9.05 12.53 -7.71
N ASP A 180 -8.92 12.98 -8.96
CA ASP A 180 -10.04 13.08 -9.91
C ASP A 180 -10.69 11.71 -10.18
N LEU A 181 -9.87 10.68 -10.38
CA LEU A 181 -10.33 9.30 -10.53
C LEU A 181 -10.97 8.77 -9.25
N ALA A 182 -10.44 9.13 -8.08
CA ALA A 182 -11.03 8.76 -6.80
C ALA A 182 -12.39 9.44 -6.61
N ILE A 183 -12.49 10.74 -6.90
CA ILE A 183 -13.72 11.53 -6.81
C ILE A 183 -14.84 10.88 -7.62
N ALA A 184 -14.56 10.39 -8.83
CA ALA A 184 -15.57 9.79 -9.69
C ALA A 184 -16.32 8.61 -9.03
N ASP A 185 -15.60 7.79 -8.26
CA ASP A 185 -16.05 6.47 -7.81
C ASP A 185 -16.14 6.32 -6.27
N LEU A 186 -15.67 7.30 -5.49
CA LEU A 186 -15.83 7.30 -4.03
C LEU A 186 -17.28 7.64 -3.62
N PRO A 187 -17.80 7.02 -2.54
CA PRO A 187 -19.13 7.33 -2.03
C PRO A 187 -19.17 8.72 -1.40
N GLN A 188 -20.35 9.35 -1.43
CA GLN A 188 -20.57 10.62 -0.74
C GLN A 188 -20.55 10.44 0.79
N SER A 189 -21.07 9.31 1.26
CA SER A 189 -21.13 8.94 2.67
C SER A 189 -21.21 7.42 2.81
N TYR A 190 -20.77 6.91 3.95
CA TYR A 190 -20.96 5.51 4.35
C TYR A 190 -22.15 5.42 5.32
N SER A 191 -22.85 4.29 5.33
CA SER A 191 -23.86 4.00 6.36
C SER A 191 -23.22 3.87 7.75
N SER A 192 -24.03 3.90 8.81
CA SER A 192 -23.53 3.81 10.20
C SER A 192 -22.86 2.46 10.52
N SER A 193 -23.24 1.39 9.82
CA SER A 193 -22.69 0.04 9.98
C SER A 193 -21.43 -0.21 9.15
N GLU A 194 -21.12 0.66 8.19
CA GLU A 194 -19.95 0.50 7.32
C GLU A 194 -18.69 1.11 7.94
N ILE A 195 -17.55 0.47 7.66
CA ILE A 195 -16.24 1.05 7.97
C ILE A 195 -16.10 2.35 7.18
N LYS A 196 -15.89 3.46 7.91
CA LYS A 196 -15.72 4.78 7.30
C LYS A 196 -14.32 4.88 6.70
N ARG A 197 -14.26 5.17 5.40
CA ARG A 197 -13.03 5.44 4.65
C ARG A 197 -13.17 6.78 3.92
N ALA A 198 -12.21 7.10 3.07
CA ALA A 198 -12.25 8.29 2.23
C ALA A 198 -13.57 8.40 1.47
N THR A 199 -14.15 9.60 1.47
CA THR A 199 -15.36 9.93 0.73
C THR A 199 -15.03 10.82 -0.46
N LYS A 200 -16.00 11.00 -1.35
CA LYS A 200 -15.93 12.01 -2.41
C LYS A 200 -15.59 13.40 -1.86
N GLY A 201 -16.18 13.77 -0.72
CA GLY A 201 -15.87 15.04 -0.05
C GLY A 201 -14.43 15.12 0.44
N ALA A 202 -13.88 14.04 0.99
CA ALA A 202 -12.49 14.00 1.42
C ALA A 202 -11.50 14.12 0.24
N ALA A 203 -11.84 13.58 -0.92
CA ALA A 203 -11.00 13.69 -2.12
C ALA A 203 -11.09 15.07 -2.81
N MET A 204 -12.16 15.83 -2.58
CA MET A 204 -12.34 17.19 -3.10
C MET A 204 -11.70 18.28 -2.22
N ALA A 205 -11.47 18.00 -0.94
CA ALA A 205 -10.93 18.94 0.05
C ALA A 205 -9.43 19.16 -0.14
#